data_AF-A0A7C5RTY7-F1
#
_entry.id   AF-A0A7C5RTY7-F1
#
_cell.length_a   1.000
_cell.length_b   1.000
_cell.length_c   1.000
_cell.angle_alpha   90.00
_cell.angle_beta   90.00
_cell.angle_gamma   90.00
#
_symmetry.space_group_name_H-M   'P 1'
#
loop_
_entity.id
_entity.type
_entity.pdbx_description
1 polymer ?
#
loop_
_entity_poly.entity_id
_entity_poly.type
_entity_poly.pdbx_seq_one_letter_code
_entity_poly.pdbx_strand_id
1 'polypeptide(L)'
;MTVVRGNQMPAGNTPLRVAVLLCEHVEGLGNAVNLAAIQRWFAELDPTVVFQVVPQLCTTPAGLPELLTALAVDRVVFGLCREQRRPEHIATQVREAGLDPLGLETVNLGLMTSTRTDPETATRAGCLLLAGAVAKVRTYPGSSVDNVKPRL
;
A
#
# COMPACT_ATOMS: atom_id res chain seq x y z
N MET A 1 8.01 9.94 46.86
CA MET A 1 8.49 10.61 45.63
C MET A 1 7.73 10.00 44.46
N THR A 2 6.69 10.67 43.99
CA THR A 2 5.79 10.17 42.94
C THR A 2 6.20 10.82 41.62
N VAL A 3 6.75 10.04 40.71
CA VAL A 3 7.09 10.50 39.36
C VAL A 3 5.79 10.63 38.56
N VAL A 4 5.30 11.85 38.41
CA VAL A 4 4.22 12.18 37.49
C VAL A 4 4.79 12.07 36.08
N ARG A 5 4.45 10.98 35.38
CA ARG A 5 4.71 10.85 33.94
C ARG A 5 3.89 11.91 33.22
N GLY A 6 4.56 12.85 32.57
CA GLY A 6 3.91 13.84 31.72
C GLY A 6 3.17 13.13 30.59
N ASN A 7 1.85 13.35 30.52
CA ASN A 7 1.06 13.05 29.34
C ASN A 7 1.53 13.97 28.21
N GLN A 8 2.38 13.46 27.33
CA GLN A 8 2.55 14.06 26.01
C GLN A 8 1.24 13.88 25.24
N MET A 9 0.59 14.99 24.90
CA MET A 9 -0.48 14.99 23.90
C MET A 9 0.15 14.64 22.55
N PRO A 10 -0.44 13.71 21.77
CA PRO A 10 0.14 13.32 20.48
C PRO A 10 0.14 14.51 19.53
N ALA A 11 1.24 14.64 18.79
CA ALA A 11 1.43 15.62 17.72
C ALA A 11 0.20 15.65 16.80
N GLY A 12 -0.18 16.85 16.36
CA GLY A 12 -1.38 17.12 15.56
C GLY A 12 -1.63 16.04 14.51
N ASN A 13 -2.84 15.47 14.55
CA ASN A 13 -3.28 14.31 13.79
C ASN A 13 -3.38 14.63 12.29
N THR A 14 -2.25 14.83 11.64
CA THR A 14 -2.19 14.90 10.17
C THR A 14 -2.48 13.51 9.65
N PRO A 15 -3.53 13.32 8.83
CA PRO A 15 -3.89 12.00 8.36
C PRO A 15 -2.75 11.41 7.52
N LEU A 16 -2.35 10.18 7.85
CA LEU A 16 -1.31 9.44 7.12
C LEU A 16 -1.68 9.33 5.64
N ARG A 17 -0.77 9.80 4.78
CA ARG A 17 -0.90 9.72 3.33
C ARG A 17 -0.42 8.34 2.87
N VAL A 18 -1.27 7.65 2.11
CA VAL A 18 -0.97 6.30 1.63
C VAL A 18 -0.91 6.32 0.11
N ALA A 19 0.18 5.81 -0.47
CA ALA A 19 0.23 5.53 -1.90
C ALA A 19 -0.34 4.13 -2.19
N VAL A 20 -1.27 4.03 -3.13
CA VAL A 20 -1.69 2.77 -3.74
C VAL A 20 -1.11 2.72 -5.15
N LEU A 21 -0.08 1.88 -5.34
CA LEU A 21 0.54 1.68 -6.65
C LEU A 21 0.05 0.37 -7.24
N LEU A 22 -0.52 0.41 -8.44
CA LEU A 22 -1.06 -0.75 -9.13
C LEU A 22 -0.19 -1.17 -10.30
N CYS A 23 0.05 -2.47 -10.44
CA CYS A 23 0.71 -3.01 -11.61
C CYS A 23 -0.21 -2.87 -12.84
N GLU A 24 0.30 -2.28 -13.92
CA GLU A 24 -0.46 -2.08 -15.18
C GLU A 24 -1.08 -3.37 -15.73
N HIS A 25 -0.37 -4.50 -15.58
CA HIS A 25 -0.78 -5.80 -16.12
C HIS A 25 -1.99 -6.41 -15.41
N VAL A 26 -2.52 -5.79 -14.36
CA VAL A 26 -3.75 -6.25 -13.68
C VAL A 26 -4.96 -6.23 -14.63
N GLU A 27 -5.06 -5.24 -15.54
CA GLU A 27 -6.16 -5.18 -16.53
C GLU A 27 -6.02 -6.23 -17.64
N GLY A 28 -4.82 -6.77 -17.84
CA GLY A 28 -4.58 -7.80 -18.87
C GLY A 28 -4.96 -9.21 -18.45
N LEU A 29 -5.44 -9.41 -17.21
CA LEU A 29 -5.81 -10.71 -16.68
C LEU A 29 -7.26 -11.07 -17.06
N GLY A 30 -7.54 -12.35 -17.29
CA GLY A 30 -8.90 -12.82 -17.62
C GLY A 30 -9.93 -12.44 -16.55
N ASN A 31 -11.08 -11.91 -16.97
CA ASN A 31 -12.08 -11.22 -16.12
C ASN A 31 -11.47 -10.02 -15.37
N ALA A 32 -10.89 -9.13 -16.17
CA ALA A 32 -10.05 -8.02 -15.75
C ALA A 32 -10.72 -7.08 -14.74
N VAL A 33 -9.95 -6.73 -13.72
CA VAL A 33 -10.23 -5.60 -12.85
C VAL A 33 -10.10 -4.31 -13.65
N ASN A 34 -11.04 -3.39 -13.49
CA ASN A 34 -10.98 -2.06 -14.10
C ASN A 34 -10.22 -1.10 -13.16
N LEU A 35 -8.96 -0.77 -13.48
CA LEU A 35 -8.13 0.06 -12.61
C LEU A 35 -8.64 1.49 -12.53
N ALA A 36 -9.18 2.03 -13.63
CA ALA A 36 -9.77 3.37 -13.64
C ALA A 36 -11.00 3.46 -12.72
N ALA A 37 -11.79 2.40 -12.61
CA ALA A 37 -12.92 2.32 -11.67
C ALA A 37 -12.43 2.26 -10.22
N ILE A 38 -11.38 1.48 -9.92
CA ILE A 38 -10.77 1.46 -8.57
C ILE A 38 -10.21 2.85 -8.21
N GLN A 39 -9.49 3.50 -9.13
CA GLN A 39 -8.93 4.83 -8.89
C GLN A 39 -10.02 5.85 -8.55
N ARG A 40 -11.10 5.88 -9.33
CA ARG A 40 -12.25 6.77 -9.06
C ARG A 40 -12.89 6.46 -7.71
N TRP A 41 -13.09 5.17 -7.40
CA TRP A 41 -13.66 4.74 -6.13
C TRP A 41 -12.83 5.21 -4.92
N PHE A 42 -11.49 5.12 -4.99
CA PHE A 42 -10.62 5.64 -3.94
C PHE A 42 -10.63 7.17 -3.85
N ALA A 43 -10.65 7.87 -4.99
CA ALA A 43 -10.72 9.33 -5.00
C ALA A 43 -12.00 9.87 -4.31
N GLU A 44 -13.11 9.13 -4.42
CA GLU A 44 -14.38 9.45 -3.74
C GLU A 44 -14.39 9.02 -2.27
N LEU A 45 -13.85 7.84 -1.97
CA LEU A 45 -13.88 7.27 -0.62
C LEU A 45 -12.89 7.96 0.33
N ASP A 46 -11.68 8.24 -0.15
CA ASP A 46 -10.58 8.68 0.69
C ASP A 46 -9.57 9.56 -0.08
N PRO A 47 -9.71 10.89 0.00
CA PRO A 47 -8.86 11.83 -0.74
C PRO A 47 -7.40 11.88 -0.24
N THR A 48 -7.07 11.22 0.88
CA THR A 48 -5.68 11.15 1.38
C THR A 48 -4.89 10.01 0.75
N VAL A 49 -5.56 9.13 0.02
CA VAL A 49 -4.93 8.05 -0.74
C VAL A 49 -4.49 8.59 -2.11
N VAL A 50 -3.20 8.48 -2.39
CA VAL A 50 -2.64 8.79 -3.70
C VAL A 50 -2.59 7.52 -4.53
N PHE A 51 -3.15 7.55 -5.74
CA PHE A 51 -3.26 6.36 -6.57
C PHE A 51 -2.45 6.52 -7.85
N GLN A 52 -1.65 5.51 -8.22
CA GLN A 52 -0.95 5.48 -9.52
C GLN A 52 -0.88 4.07 -10.09
N VAL A 53 -0.88 3.99 -11.43
CA VAL A 53 -0.56 2.76 -12.16
C VAL A 53 0.91 2.81 -12.55
N VAL A 54 1.65 1.76 -12.20
CA VAL A 54 3.10 1.66 -12.37
C VAL A 54 3.44 0.48 -13.29
N PRO A 55 4.22 0.70 -14.35
CA PRO A 55 4.67 -0.37 -15.22
C PRO A 55 5.49 -1.42 -14.49
N GLN A 56 5.27 -2.70 -14.83
CA GLN A 56 6.08 -3.83 -14.35
C GLN A 56 6.29 -3.94 -12.82
N LEU A 57 5.41 -3.35 -12.00
CA LEU A 57 5.54 -3.27 -10.54
C LEU A 57 5.79 -4.62 -9.85
N CYS A 58 5.18 -5.71 -10.34
CA CYS A 58 5.35 -7.06 -9.79
C CYS A 58 6.73 -7.71 -10.02
N THR A 59 7.62 -7.05 -10.78
CA THR A 59 8.95 -7.58 -11.15
C THR A 59 10.06 -6.68 -10.67
N THR A 60 10.40 -5.63 -11.44
CA THR A 60 11.47 -4.70 -11.12
C THR A 60 11.06 -3.31 -11.60
N PRO A 61 10.26 -2.58 -10.81
CA PRO A 61 9.87 -1.24 -11.16
C PRO A 61 11.12 -0.35 -11.21
N ALA A 62 11.35 0.27 -12.37
CA ALA A 62 12.38 1.29 -12.51
C ALA A 62 11.86 2.61 -11.90
N GLY A 63 12.73 3.33 -11.20
CA GLY A 63 12.40 4.65 -10.66
C GLY A 63 11.43 4.65 -9.47
N LEU A 64 11.24 3.50 -8.80
CA LEU A 64 10.33 3.40 -7.65
C LEU A 64 10.72 4.34 -6.50
N PRO A 65 12.02 4.47 -6.11
CA PRO A 65 12.40 5.40 -5.05
C PRO A 65 12.02 6.85 -5.36
N GLU A 66 12.35 7.32 -6.57
CA GLU A 66 12.07 8.69 -7.02
C GLU A 66 10.57 8.96 -7.07
N LEU A 67 9.79 7.98 -7.54
CA LEU A 67 8.33 8.06 -7.56
C LEU A 67 7.78 8.21 -6.13
N LEU A 68 8.18 7.34 -5.21
CA LEU A 68 7.68 7.37 -3.83
C LEU A 68 8.06 8.66 -3.11
N THR A 69 9.28 9.16 -3.31
CA THR A 69 9.72 10.46 -2.78
C THR A 69 8.89 11.60 -3.37
N ALA A 70 8.61 11.60 -4.68
CA ALA A 70 7.81 12.63 -5.32
C ALA A 70 6.35 12.66 -4.85
N LEU A 71 5.80 11.49 -4.47
CA LEU A 71 4.43 11.40 -3.96
C LEU A 71 4.27 11.93 -2.52
N ALA A 72 5.37 12.08 -1.78
CA ALA A 72 5.39 12.54 -0.39
C ALA A 72 4.37 11.80 0.49
N VAL A 73 4.43 10.47 0.48
CA VAL A 73 3.56 9.58 1.24
C VAL A 73 4.24 9.03 2.47
N ASP A 74 3.46 8.54 3.44
CA ASP A 74 3.97 7.94 4.68
C ASP A 74 3.97 6.40 4.62
N ARG A 75 3.07 5.83 3.81
CA ARG A 75 2.84 4.39 3.66
C ARG A 75 2.55 4.05 2.21
N VAL A 76 2.71 2.77 1.88
CA VAL A 76 2.51 2.29 0.52
C VAL A 76 1.83 0.94 0.49
N VAL A 77 0.93 0.77 -0.48
CA VAL A 77 0.24 -0.47 -0.81
C VAL A 77 0.49 -0.79 -2.28
N PHE A 78 0.89 -2.02 -2.57
CA PHE A 78 1.05 -2.51 -3.93
C PHE A 78 -0.07 -3.47 -4.31
N GLY A 79 -0.80 -3.15 -5.38
CA GLY A 79 -1.72 -4.10 -6.00
C GLY A 79 -1.10 -4.71 -7.25
N LEU A 80 -0.78 -6.01 -7.18
CA LEU A 80 0.01 -6.71 -8.19
C LEU A 80 -0.84 -7.70 -9.00
N CYS A 81 -0.44 -7.93 -10.24
CA CYS A 81 -1.05 -8.95 -11.10
C CYS A 81 -0.59 -10.39 -10.75
N ARG A 82 0.46 -10.53 -9.94
CA ARG A 82 1.04 -11.81 -9.48
C ARG A 82 1.89 -11.58 -8.23
N GLU A 83 2.39 -12.66 -7.63
CA GLU A 83 3.34 -12.56 -6.52
C GLU A 83 4.60 -11.78 -6.91
N GLN A 84 5.11 -11.00 -5.95
CA GLN A 84 6.32 -10.20 -6.15
C GLN A 84 7.52 -11.13 -6.30
N ARG A 85 8.26 -11.03 -7.42
CA ARG A 85 9.40 -11.93 -7.68
C ARG A 85 10.61 -11.68 -6.78
N ARG A 86 10.82 -10.44 -6.35
CA ARG A 86 11.99 -9.99 -5.56
C ARG A 86 11.55 -9.03 -4.45
N PRO A 87 10.85 -9.54 -3.42
CA PRO A 87 10.35 -8.69 -2.33
C PRO A 87 11.48 -7.95 -1.59
N GLU A 88 12.68 -8.52 -1.53
CA GLU A 88 13.86 -7.92 -0.93
C GLU A 88 14.37 -6.68 -1.68
N HIS A 89 14.28 -6.70 -3.01
CA HIS A 89 14.68 -5.56 -3.85
C HIS A 89 13.68 -4.42 -3.68
N ILE A 90 12.39 -4.75 -3.67
CA ILE A 90 11.32 -3.78 -3.38
C ILE A 90 11.51 -3.14 -2.00
N ALA A 91 11.75 -3.94 -0.96
CA ALA A 91 11.99 -3.43 0.38
C ALA A 91 13.19 -2.46 0.42
N THR A 92 14.22 -2.73 -0.38
CA THR A 92 15.38 -1.84 -0.53
C THR A 92 14.97 -0.51 -1.18
N GLN A 93 14.25 -0.54 -2.30
CA GLN A 93 13.78 0.67 -2.99
C GLN A 93 12.82 1.51 -2.13
N VAL A 94 11.93 0.86 -1.36
CA VAL A 94 11.04 1.55 -0.41
C VAL A 94 11.84 2.24 0.69
N ARG A 95 12.91 1.60 1.19
CA ARG A 95 13.82 2.21 2.17
C ARG A 95 14.61 3.37 1.58
N GLU A 96 15.07 3.25 0.34
CA GLU A 96 15.76 4.35 -0.39
C GLU A 96 14.87 5.59 -0.53
N ALA A 97 13.55 5.40 -0.67
CA ALA A 97 12.58 6.49 -0.66
C ALA A 97 12.34 7.12 0.72
N GLY A 98 12.97 6.60 1.78
CA GLY A 98 12.78 7.05 3.16
C GLY A 98 11.58 6.43 3.87
N LEU A 99 10.94 5.40 3.30
CA LEU A 99 9.80 4.71 3.90
C LEU A 99 10.23 3.46 4.68
N ASP A 100 9.46 3.12 5.70
CA ASP A 100 9.64 1.86 6.42
C ASP A 100 9.12 0.68 5.58
N PRO A 101 9.97 -0.28 5.18
CA PRO A 101 9.54 -1.44 4.39
C PRO A 101 8.54 -2.34 5.12
N LEU A 102 8.45 -2.29 6.46
CA LEU A 102 7.43 -3.02 7.20
C LEU A 102 6.06 -2.34 7.18
N GLY A 103 6.01 -1.07 6.76
CA GLY A 103 4.77 -0.34 6.46
C GLY A 103 4.27 -0.51 5.03
N LEU A 104 4.92 -1.35 4.21
CA LEU A 104 4.46 -1.76 2.89
C LEU A 104 3.50 -2.94 3.00
N GLU A 105 2.35 -2.87 2.32
CA GLU A 105 1.48 -4.03 2.12
C GLU A 105 1.41 -4.40 0.63
N THR A 106 1.38 -5.70 0.33
CA THR A 106 1.23 -6.20 -1.04
C THR A 106 -0.04 -7.02 -1.16
N VAL A 107 -0.85 -6.73 -2.18
CA VAL A 107 -2.07 -7.43 -2.54
C VAL A 107 -1.87 -8.09 -3.90
N ASN A 108 -1.93 -9.42 -3.97
CA ASN A 108 -1.94 -10.14 -5.24
C ASN A 108 -3.34 -10.09 -5.85
N LEU A 109 -3.68 -8.98 -6.49
CA LEU A 109 -4.97 -8.78 -7.15
C LEU A 109 -5.22 -9.87 -8.19
N GLY A 110 -4.21 -10.25 -8.97
CA GLY A 110 -4.38 -11.27 -10.00
C GLY A 110 -4.90 -12.60 -9.47
N LEU A 111 -4.32 -13.11 -8.38
CA LEU A 111 -4.80 -14.35 -7.74
C LEU A 111 -6.15 -14.14 -7.02
N MET A 112 -6.32 -12.99 -6.36
CA MET A 112 -7.48 -12.76 -5.48
C MET A 112 -8.75 -12.39 -6.25
N THR A 113 -8.63 -11.96 -7.51
CA THR A 113 -9.77 -11.62 -8.37
C THR A 113 -9.97 -12.58 -9.53
N SER A 114 -9.05 -13.50 -9.82
CA SER A 114 -9.14 -14.41 -10.98
C SER A 114 -10.32 -15.37 -10.95
N THR A 115 -10.89 -15.67 -9.78
CA THR A 115 -12.03 -16.58 -9.63
C THR A 115 -13.37 -15.90 -9.91
N ARG A 116 -13.38 -14.60 -10.18
CA ARG A 116 -14.59 -13.84 -10.45
C ARG A 116 -15.02 -14.04 -11.91
N THR A 117 -16.32 -14.20 -12.11
CA THR A 117 -16.91 -14.53 -13.40
C THR A 117 -17.11 -13.31 -14.30
N ASP A 118 -17.08 -12.11 -13.73
CA ASP A 118 -17.31 -10.86 -14.45
C ASP A 118 -16.39 -9.72 -13.94
N PRO A 119 -16.07 -8.74 -14.80
CA PRO A 119 -15.21 -7.61 -14.46
C PRO A 119 -15.71 -6.73 -13.32
N GLU A 120 -17.03 -6.60 -13.12
CA GLU A 120 -17.60 -5.73 -12.10
C GLU A 120 -17.36 -6.30 -10.70
N THR A 121 -17.65 -7.60 -10.52
CA THR A 121 -17.38 -8.29 -9.26
C THR A 121 -15.89 -8.40 -8.97
N ALA A 122 -15.04 -8.60 -10.00
CA ALA A 122 -13.59 -8.53 -9.88
C ALA A 122 -13.12 -7.14 -9.40
N THR A 123 -13.63 -6.08 -10.02
CA THR A 123 -13.30 -4.68 -9.66
C THR A 123 -13.72 -4.36 -8.24
N ARG A 124 -14.95 -4.72 -7.85
CA ARG A 124 -15.44 -4.52 -6.48
C ARG A 124 -14.60 -5.26 -5.45
N ALA A 125 -14.22 -6.51 -5.74
CA ALA A 125 -13.31 -7.27 -4.89
C ALA A 125 -11.94 -6.57 -4.77
N GLY A 126 -11.39 -6.07 -5.88
CA GLY A 126 -10.17 -5.28 -5.90
C GLY A 126 -10.23 -4.04 -5.00
N CYS A 127 -11.30 -3.25 -5.08
CA CYS A 127 -11.53 -2.10 -4.19
C CYS A 127 -11.46 -2.50 -2.71
N LEU A 128 -12.19 -3.56 -2.32
CA LEU A 128 -12.27 -4.01 -0.93
C LEU A 128 -10.92 -4.53 -0.41
N LEU A 129 -10.20 -5.30 -1.22
CA LEU A 129 -8.88 -5.82 -0.86
C LEU A 129 -7.87 -4.69 -0.64
N LEU A 130 -7.84 -3.72 -1.55
CA LEU A 130 -6.97 -2.55 -1.43
C LEU A 130 -7.36 -1.67 -0.25
N ALA A 131 -8.65 -1.47 0.03
CA ALA A 131 -9.10 -0.69 1.18
C ALA A 131 -8.70 -1.36 2.50
N GLY A 132 -8.82 -2.68 2.59
CA GLY A 132 -8.31 -3.46 3.73
C GLY A 132 -6.81 -3.30 3.92
N ALA A 133 -6.03 -3.34 2.82
CA ALA A 133 -4.60 -3.11 2.85
C ALA A 133 -4.24 -1.67 3.31
N VAL A 134 -4.94 -0.66 2.79
CA VAL A 134 -4.80 0.74 3.21
C VAL A 134 -5.09 0.91 4.71
N ALA A 135 -6.17 0.31 5.20
CA ALA A 135 -6.49 0.32 6.62
C ALA A 135 -5.39 -0.34 7.46
N LYS A 136 -4.88 -1.49 7.01
CA LYS A 136 -3.79 -2.22 7.68
C LYS A 136 -2.53 -1.35 7.81
N VAL A 137 -2.04 -0.77 6.71
CA VAL A 137 -0.81 0.05 6.75
C VAL A 137 -0.96 1.33 7.57
N ARG A 138 -2.17 1.90 7.66
CA ARG A 138 -2.45 3.04 8.54
C ARG A 138 -2.38 2.71 10.02
N THR A 139 -2.78 1.50 10.40
CA THR A 139 -2.69 1.05 11.79
C THR A 139 -1.27 0.66 12.20
N TYR A 140 -0.34 0.57 11.24
CA TYR A 140 1.04 0.20 11.52
C TYR A 140 1.81 1.35 12.19
N PRO A 141 2.26 1.19 13.46
CA PRO A 141 2.87 2.26 14.23
C PRO A 141 4.31 2.59 13.82
N GLY A 142 4.89 1.86 12.86
CA GLY A 142 6.29 2.01 12.45
C GLY A 142 7.26 1.09 13.19
N SER A 143 8.44 0.88 12.61
CA SER A 143 9.57 0.20 13.24
C SER A 143 10.36 1.17 14.10
N SER A 144 10.04 1.23 15.39
CA SER A 144 10.88 1.90 16.39
C SER A 144 11.24 0.94 17.51
N VAL A 145 12.30 1.26 18.26
CA VAL A 145 12.69 0.52 19.46
C VAL A 145 11.55 0.42 20.47
N ASP A 146 10.72 1.46 20.58
CA ASP A 146 9.56 1.51 21.48
C ASP A 146 8.44 0.55 21.07
N ASN A 147 8.41 0.14 19.79
CA ASN A 147 7.40 -0.76 19.25
C ASN A 147 7.82 -2.24 19.28
N VAL A 148 9.08 -2.54 19.65
CA VAL A 148 9.56 -3.93 19.77
C VAL A 148 9.06 -4.54 21.08
N LYS A 149 8.31 -5.66 20.98
CA LYS A 149 7.95 -6.50 22.12
C LYS A 149 8.82 -7.77 22.09
N PRO A 150 10.04 -7.75 22.65
CA PRO A 150 10.87 -8.95 22.67
C PRO A 150 10.13 -10.05 23.44
N ARG A 151 9.93 -11.19 22.80
CA ARG A 151 9.52 -12.42 23.48
C ARG A 151 10.78 -13.23 23.71
N LEU A 152 11.18 -13.30 24.98
CA LEU A 152 12.23 -14.19 25.47
C LEU A 152 11.65 -15.59 25.70
#